data_AF-A0A3M1QJD6-F1
#
_entry.id   AF-A0A3M1QJD6-F1
#
_cell.length_a   1.000
_cell.length_b   1.000
_cell.length_c   1.000
_cell.angle_alpha   90.00
_cell.angle_beta   90.00
_cell.angle_gamma   90.00
#
_symmetry.space_group_name_H-M   'P 1'
#
loop_
_entity.id
_entity.type
_entity.pdbx_description
1 polymer ?
#
loop_
_entity_poly.entity_id
_entity_poly.type
_entity_poly.pdbx_seq_one_letter_code
_entity_poly.pdbx_strand_id
1 'polypeptide(L)'
;MIRSWQTPAPDLAAISAARGNGRFGRLLYMRNCQACHGRDGEGGIGNSLRAPSFLAVASDRFLAETIVFGRPNTAMPSWRQLNGQQVSDILAFLRSWHAPRSDHTQVRALLAAAYEDPNAASESTSVAIGRTLYKANCLACHGPDGRGDLAPTLNTQEFLTLVSDNYLYDTIANGRPGTGMPAWHQLSSEDIASLILYIRTWQTQPSRELDNVPVAGDWDSGQRLYAGACAGCHGVNAEGAVGPQLNNPVFLRDATDEMLREWIRYGKLGTPMRGFLKGQEGTAELRESQIDDIVAYLRSLERGERVWLAKRPSGRPELGRLWYAISCAQCHGEHGQGASGPALANPGFLRVASDGFLMATMALGRDGTEMRPVKKSPESILSLSSDQVNDIVAYLRSWEYDPPQRGIAKRFVVPWDLKRGERLYRSNCAGCHGIDGKAELDDPARLSAWAPNLNNQGF
;
A
#
# COMPACT_ATOMS: atom_id res chain seq x y z
N MET A 1 11.33 39.56 12.54
CA MET A 1 10.43 38.39 12.47
C MET A 1 9.87 38.30 11.05
N ILE A 2 10.42 37.42 10.21
CA ILE A 2 9.86 37.17 8.88
C ILE A 2 8.71 36.16 9.07
N ARG A 3 7.46 36.59 8.89
CA ARG A 3 6.30 35.69 8.84
C ARG A 3 6.45 34.85 7.58
N SER A 4 6.48 33.52 7.73
CA SER A 4 6.59 32.59 6.61
C SER A 4 5.33 32.68 5.74
N TRP A 5 5.48 33.12 4.49
CA TRP A 5 4.47 33.09 3.42
C TRP A 5 4.19 31.67 2.91
N GLN A 6 4.19 30.67 3.79
CA GLN A 6 3.79 29.33 3.42
C GLN A 6 2.27 29.30 3.39
N THR A 7 1.69 29.14 2.21
CA THR A 7 0.29 28.73 2.08
C THR A 7 0.06 27.52 2.99
N PRO A 8 -1.01 27.51 3.80
CA PRO A 8 -1.34 26.35 4.62
C PRO A 8 -1.39 25.11 3.73
N ALA A 9 -0.74 24.03 4.17
CA ALA A 9 -0.84 22.76 3.45
C ALA A 9 -2.33 22.36 3.38
N PRO A 10 -2.79 21.79 2.25
CA PRO A 10 -4.16 21.32 2.14
C PRO A 10 -4.43 20.26 3.22
N ASP A 11 -5.67 20.22 3.69
CA ASP A 11 -6.11 19.15 4.60
C ASP A 11 -6.03 17.81 3.85
N LEU A 12 -5.03 17.01 4.22
CA LEU A 12 -4.75 15.73 3.59
C LEU A 12 -5.85 14.71 3.81
N ALA A 13 -6.67 14.89 4.84
CA ALA A 13 -7.73 13.95 5.15
C ALA A 13 -8.88 14.03 4.13
N ALA A 14 -9.10 15.20 3.54
CA ALA A 14 -10.12 15.42 2.51
C ALA A 14 -9.71 14.98 1.10
N ILE A 15 -8.45 14.56 0.92
CA ILE A 15 -7.87 14.22 -0.37
C ILE A 15 -8.05 12.73 -0.67
N SER A 16 -8.68 12.40 -1.80
CA SER A 16 -8.79 11.03 -2.29
C SER A 16 -8.98 10.98 -3.81
N ALA A 17 -8.59 9.87 -4.42
CA ALA A 17 -8.80 9.64 -5.85
C ALA A 17 -10.29 9.65 -6.22
N ALA A 18 -11.16 9.13 -5.34
CA ALA A 18 -12.60 9.07 -5.58
C ALA A 18 -13.28 10.45 -5.68
N ARG A 19 -12.68 11.48 -5.04
CA ARG A 19 -13.17 12.87 -5.09
C ARG A 19 -12.54 13.67 -6.24
N GLY A 20 -11.63 13.07 -7.00
CA GLY A 20 -10.86 13.74 -8.05
C GLY A 20 -11.41 13.55 -9.46
N ASN A 21 -11.05 14.49 -10.34
CA ASN A 21 -11.30 14.39 -11.77
C ASN A 21 -10.00 14.02 -12.51
N GLY A 22 -9.91 12.77 -12.99
CA GLY A 22 -8.71 12.26 -13.66
C GLY A 22 -8.30 13.04 -14.91
N ARG A 23 -9.21 13.76 -15.59
CA ARG A 23 -8.85 14.61 -16.74
C ARG A 23 -8.06 15.84 -16.30
N PHE A 24 -8.48 16.51 -15.23
CA PHE A 24 -7.72 17.62 -14.64
C PHE A 24 -6.44 17.11 -13.99
N GLY A 25 -6.51 15.93 -13.36
CA GLY A 25 -5.36 15.22 -12.81
C GLY A 25 -4.25 14.99 -13.81
N ARG A 26 -4.60 14.56 -15.03
CA ARG A 26 -3.63 14.36 -16.12
C ARG A 26 -2.89 15.64 -16.48
N LEU A 27 -3.59 16.77 -16.55
CA LEU A 27 -2.97 18.07 -16.87
C LEU A 27 -2.00 18.50 -15.77
N LEU A 28 -2.41 18.34 -14.51
CA LEU A 28 -1.58 18.63 -13.36
C LEU A 28 -0.36 17.70 -13.30
N TYR A 29 -0.54 16.41 -13.57
CA TYR A 29 0.54 15.43 -13.64
C TYR A 29 1.55 15.77 -14.74
N MET A 30 1.08 16.06 -15.96
CA MET A 30 1.94 16.42 -17.08
C MET A 30 2.78 17.66 -16.78
N ARG A 31 2.20 18.67 -16.12
CA ARG A 31 2.93 19.89 -15.78
C ARG A 31 3.97 19.69 -14.68
N ASN A 32 3.69 18.83 -13.70
CA ASN A 32 4.46 18.79 -12.45
C ASN A 32 5.32 17.54 -12.28
N CYS A 33 4.91 16.39 -12.84
CA CYS A 33 5.44 15.08 -12.48
C CYS A 33 6.14 14.37 -13.65
N GLN A 34 5.72 14.62 -14.89
CA GLN A 34 6.16 13.84 -16.06
C GLN A 34 7.66 13.87 -16.30
N ALA A 35 8.32 14.99 -15.98
CA ALA A 35 9.75 15.18 -16.24
C ALA A 35 10.61 14.15 -15.50
N CYS A 36 10.11 13.64 -14.36
CA CYS A 36 10.79 12.58 -13.60
C CYS A 36 10.12 11.22 -13.79
N HIS A 37 8.79 11.17 -13.81
CA HIS A 37 8.04 9.91 -13.76
C HIS A 37 7.57 9.39 -15.11
N GLY A 38 7.94 10.05 -16.22
CA GLY A 38 7.49 9.69 -17.56
C GLY A 38 6.12 10.27 -17.89
N ARG A 39 5.74 10.24 -19.17
CA ARG A 39 4.47 10.85 -19.63
C ARG A 39 3.25 10.08 -19.13
N ASP A 40 3.38 8.76 -19.08
CA ASP A 40 2.34 7.82 -18.72
C ASP A 40 2.62 7.15 -17.37
N GLY A 41 3.62 7.64 -16.60
CA GLY A 41 3.99 7.09 -15.30
C GLY A 41 5.01 5.94 -15.36
N GLU A 42 5.60 5.68 -16.51
CA GLU A 42 6.55 4.59 -16.78
C GLU A 42 7.85 4.69 -15.98
N GLY A 43 8.14 5.85 -15.39
CA GLY A 43 9.38 6.12 -14.67
C GLY A 43 10.44 6.80 -15.54
N GLY A 44 11.67 6.81 -15.04
CA GLY A 44 12.81 7.46 -15.65
C GLY A 44 13.77 7.91 -14.55
N ILE A 45 13.91 9.22 -14.36
CA ILE A 45 14.64 9.80 -13.21
C ILE A 45 13.94 9.42 -11.89
N GLY A 46 12.60 9.46 -11.89
CA GLY A 46 11.75 9.02 -10.80
C GLY A 46 11.26 7.59 -11.00
N ASN A 47 10.82 6.96 -9.90
CA ASN A 47 10.26 5.62 -9.94
C ASN A 47 9.03 5.55 -10.86
N SER A 48 8.78 4.39 -11.47
CA SER A 48 7.51 4.10 -12.15
C SER A 48 6.35 4.26 -11.17
N LEU A 49 5.44 5.18 -11.49
CA LEU A 49 4.20 5.41 -10.74
C LEU A 49 3.05 4.59 -11.31
N ARG A 50 3.19 4.06 -12.54
CA ARG A 50 2.23 3.14 -13.16
C ARG A 50 2.61 1.66 -12.95
N ALA A 51 3.56 1.34 -12.07
CA ALA A 51 3.80 -0.06 -11.74
C ALA A 51 2.57 -0.62 -11.00
N PRO A 52 1.96 -1.73 -11.47
CA PRO A 52 0.79 -2.33 -10.81
C PRO A 52 1.07 -2.64 -9.34
N SER A 53 2.21 -3.27 -9.06
CA SER A 53 2.68 -3.56 -7.70
C SER A 53 2.78 -2.32 -6.81
N PHE A 54 3.19 -1.16 -7.33
CA PHE A 54 3.29 0.08 -6.56
C PHE A 54 1.91 0.68 -6.23
N LEU A 55 1.06 0.87 -7.24
CA LEU A 55 -0.25 1.48 -7.03
C LEU A 55 -1.16 0.59 -6.18
N ALA A 56 -1.00 -0.73 -6.27
CA ALA A 56 -1.78 -1.65 -5.47
C ALA A 56 -1.57 -1.47 -3.95
N VAL A 57 -0.38 -1.07 -3.52
CA VAL A 57 -0.03 -0.92 -2.08
C VAL A 57 0.02 0.54 -1.63
N ALA A 58 0.33 1.48 -2.52
CA ALA A 58 0.37 2.90 -2.20
C ALA A 58 -1.05 3.40 -1.88
N SER A 59 -1.28 3.93 -0.67
CA SER A 59 -2.57 4.55 -0.32
C SER A 59 -2.73 5.94 -0.93
N ASP A 60 -3.97 6.41 -1.07
CA ASP A 60 -4.24 7.80 -1.46
C ASP A 60 -3.59 8.78 -0.50
N ARG A 61 -3.57 8.48 0.81
CA ARG A 61 -2.86 9.27 1.80
C ARG A 61 -1.35 9.28 1.55
N PHE A 62 -0.73 8.13 1.29
CA PHE A 62 0.70 8.04 0.98
C PHE A 62 1.05 8.85 -0.26
N LEU A 63 0.21 8.79 -1.30
CA LEU A 63 0.37 9.58 -2.52
C LEU A 63 0.18 11.07 -2.25
N ALA A 64 -0.88 11.47 -1.53
CA ALA A 64 -1.17 12.86 -1.19
C ALA A 64 -0.06 13.49 -0.34
N GLU A 65 0.40 12.81 0.71
CA GLU A 65 1.52 13.26 1.55
C GLU A 65 2.81 13.38 0.75
N THR A 66 3.10 12.40 -0.12
CA THR A 66 4.27 12.45 -1.00
C THR A 66 4.19 13.63 -1.97
N ILE A 67 3.03 13.94 -2.54
CA ILE A 67 2.85 15.06 -3.48
C ILE A 67 2.96 16.40 -2.73
N VAL A 68 2.23 16.55 -1.63
CA VAL A 68 2.16 17.84 -0.91
C VAL A 68 3.49 18.16 -0.25
N PHE A 69 4.13 17.19 0.42
CA PHE A 69 5.32 17.45 1.21
C PHE A 69 6.64 17.05 0.54
N GLY A 70 6.57 16.36 -0.60
CA GLY A 70 7.76 15.75 -1.20
C GLY A 70 8.35 14.67 -0.32
N ARG A 71 9.58 14.26 -0.64
CA ARG A 71 10.37 13.36 0.21
C ARG A 71 11.71 14.02 0.54
N PRO A 72 11.90 14.49 1.79
CA PRO A 72 13.16 15.07 2.23
C PRO A 72 14.35 14.17 1.86
N ASN A 73 15.49 14.74 1.47
CA ASN A 73 16.70 14.01 1.08
C ASN A 73 16.51 13.07 -0.12
N THR A 74 15.56 13.37 -1.01
CA THR A 74 15.42 12.71 -2.31
C THR A 74 15.18 13.74 -3.41
N ALA A 75 15.22 13.31 -4.67
CA ALA A 75 14.88 14.15 -5.81
C ALA A 75 13.37 14.45 -5.95
N MET A 76 12.51 13.95 -5.05
CA MET A 76 11.06 14.22 -5.08
C MET A 76 10.73 15.52 -4.31
N PRO A 77 10.50 16.66 -4.99
CA PRO A 77 10.25 17.94 -4.35
C PRO A 77 8.84 17.99 -3.73
N SER A 78 8.53 19.06 -3.02
CA SER A 78 7.19 19.30 -2.47
C SER A 78 6.34 20.15 -3.40
N TRP A 79 5.05 19.80 -3.56
CA TRP A 79 4.07 20.62 -4.28
C TRP A 79 3.01 21.23 -3.35
N ARG A 80 3.45 21.86 -2.25
CA ARG A 80 2.58 22.51 -1.23
C ARG A 80 1.67 23.62 -1.78
N GLN A 81 1.98 24.13 -2.97
CA GLN A 81 1.17 25.11 -3.69
C GLN A 81 -0.11 24.52 -4.30
N LEU A 82 -0.23 23.21 -4.41
CA LEU A 82 -1.46 22.55 -4.86
C LEU A 82 -2.49 22.52 -3.73
N ASN A 83 -3.74 22.84 -4.05
CA ASN A 83 -4.85 22.69 -3.09
C ASN A 83 -5.34 21.23 -3.04
N GLY A 84 -6.19 20.91 -2.06
CA GLY A 84 -6.65 19.54 -1.83
C GLY A 84 -7.36 18.92 -3.04
N GLN A 85 -8.21 19.67 -3.73
CA GLN A 85 -8.90 19.19 -4.93
C GLN A 85 -7.92 18.87 -6.06
N GLN A 86 -6.92 19.71 -6.29
CA GLN A 86 -5.90 19.47 -7.31
C GLN A 86 -5.09 18.20 -7.02
N VAL A 87 -4.79 17.93 -5.75
CA VAL A 87 -4.15 16.68 -5.37
C VAL A 87 -5.10 15.49 -5.60
N SER A 88 -6.38 15.58 -5.18
CA SER A 88 -7.40 14.56 -5.47
C SER A 88 -7.51 14.25 -6.97
N ASP A 89 -7.49 15.28 -7.82
CA ASP A 89 -7.51 15.14 -9.28
C ASP A 89 -6.28 14.34 -9.77
N ILE A 90 -5.07 14.69 -9.31
CA ILE A 90 -3.85 13.93 -9.64
C ILE A 90 -3.99 12.47 -9.21
N LEU A 91 -4.45 12.20 -7.99
CA LEU A 91 -4.69 10.86 -7.48
C LEU A 91 -5.67 10.08 -8.37
N ALA A 92 -6.79 10.69 -8.78
CA ALA A 92 -7.74 10.08 -9.70
C ALA A 92 -7.09 9.69 -11.04
N PHE A 93 -6.18 10.52 -11.56
CA PHE A 93 -5.41 10.19 -12.75
C PHE A 93 -4.42 9.03 -12.52
N LEU A 94 -3.65 9.05 -11.42
CA LEU A 94 -2.73 7.95 -11.09
C LEU A 94 -3.47 6.61 -10.97
N ARG A 95 -4.67 6.61 -10.35
CA ARG A 95 -5.52 5.41 -10.25
C ARG A 95 -6.09 4.96 -11.58
N SER A 96 -6.28 5.86 -12.55
CA SER A 96 -6.84 5.51 -13.86
C SER A 96 -5.93 4.62 -14.71
N TRP A 97 -4.61 4.58 -14.45
CA TRP A 97 -3.70 3.68 -15.17
C TRP A 97 -3.99 2.20 -14.93
N HIS A 98 -4.64 1.88 -13.81
CA HIS A 98 -5.08 0.54 -13.49
C HIS A 98 -6.52 0.62 -13.03
N ALA A 99 -7.44 1.08 -13.88
CA ALA A 99 -8.86 0.80 -13.59
C ALA A 99 -9.04 -0.73 -13.51
N PRO A 100 -9.91 -1.24 -12.60
CA PRO A 100 -10.21 -2.66 -12.56
C PRO A 100 -10.62 -3.16 -13.95
N ARG A 101 -9.93 -4.19 -14.45
CA ARG A 101 -10.30 -4.91 -15.68
C ARG A 101 -11.55 -5.76 -15.46
N SER A 102 -11.87 -6.07 -14.20
CA SER A 102 -13.06 -6.80 -13.79
C SER A 102 -14.27 -5.88 -13.62
N ASP A 103 -15.46 -6.44 -13.88
CA ASP A 103 -16.75 -5.82 -13.61
C ASP A 103 -17.52 -6.65 -12.60
N HIS A 104 -18.04 -6.00 -11.55
CA HIS A 104 -18.74 -6.67 -10.45
C HIS A 104 -20.01 -7.40 -10.90
N THR A 105 -20.75 -6.84 -11.87
CA THR A 105 -21.98 -7.46 -12.37
C THR A 105 -21.67 -8.71 -13.16
N GLN A 106 -20.61 -8.68 -13.96
CA GLN A 106 -20.12 -9.85 -14.67
C GLN A 106 -19.63 -10.96 -13.71
N VAL A 107 -18.84 -10.62 -12.69
CA VAL A 107 -18.39 -11.60 -11.67
C VAL A 107 -19.57 -12.28 -11.00
N ARG A 108 -20.57 -11.51 -10.57
CA ARG A 108 -21.79 -12.06 -9.95
C ARG A 108 -22.56 -12.99 -10.87
N ALA A 109 -22.66 -12.66 -12.16
CA ALA A 109 -23.30 -13.55 -13.14
C ALA A 109 -22.51 -14.85 -13.34
N LEU A 110 -21.18 -14.78 -13.41
CA LEU A 110 -20.30 -15.95 -13.51
C LEU A 110 -20.41 -16.87 -12.29
N LEU A 111 -20.43 -16.29 -11.09
CA LEU A 111 -20.59 -17.04 -9.84
C LEU A 111 -21.97 -17.69 -9.75
N ALA A 112 -23.04 -16.96 -10.07
CA ALA A 112 -24.40 -17.51 -10.08
C ALA A 112 -24.50 -18.73 -11.00
N ALA A 113 -23.99 -18.62 -12.24
CA ALA A 113 -23.97 -19.74 -13.18
C ALA A 113 -23.15 -20.95 -12.65
N ALA A 114 -21.99 -20.70 -12.04
CA ALA A 114 -21.15 -21.76 -11.49
C ALA A 114 -21.75 -22.44 -10.24
N TYR A 115 -22.59 -21.74 -9.47
CA TYR A 115 -23.30 -22.32 -8.33
C TYR A 115 -24.54 -23.11 -8.74
N GLU A 116 -25.21 -22.70 -9.82
CA GLU A 116 -26.35 -23.45 -10.38
C GLU A 116 -25.91 -24.78 -11.00
N ASP A 117 -24.80 -24.77 -11.75
CA ASP A 117 -24.20 -25.98 -12.31
C ASP A 117 -22.67 -25.98 -12.11
N PRO A 118 -22.15 -26.75 -11.15
CA PRO A 118 -20.70 -26.89 -10.92
C PRO A 118 -19.92 -27.41 -12.13
N ASN A 119 -20.57 -28.06 -13.09
CA ASN A 119 -19.97 -28.51 -14.35
C ASN A 119 -20.06 -27.45 -15.47
N ALA A 120 -20.82 -26.37 -15.27
CA ALA A 120 -20.88 -25.23 -16.19
C ALA A 120 -19.66 -24.29 -16.06
N ALA A 121 -18.63 -24.70 -15.31
CA ALA A 121 -17.33 -24.05 -15.34
C ALA A 121 -16.89 -23.87 -16.80
N SER A 122 -16.79 -22.61 -17.24
CA SER A 122 -16.34 -22.32 -18.60
C SER A 122 -14.85 -22.59 -18.71
N GLU A 123 -14.36 -22.71 -19.95
CA GLU A 123 -12.92 -22.78 -20.23
C GLU A 123 -12.14 -21.61 -19.58
N SER A 124 -12.80 -20.46 -19.38
CA SER A 124 -12.24 -19.27 -18.76
C SER A 124 -12.51 -19.11 -17.27
N THR A 125 -13.47 -19.83 -16.67
CA THR A 125 -13.85 -19.67 -15.25
C THR A 125 -13.94 -21.03 -14.56
N SER A 126 -12.98 -21.34 -13.68
CA SER A 126 -12.99 -22.61 -12.93
C SER A 126 -12.20 -22.55 -11.63
N VAL A 127 -12.49 -23.49 -10.72
CA VAL A 127 -11.71 -23.72 -9.50
C VAL A 127 -10.22 -23.98 -9.80
N ALA A 128 -9.92 -24.67 -10.91
CA ALA A 128 -8.55 -24.99 -11.30
C ALA A 128 -7.75 -23.73 -11.71
N ILE A 129 -8.38 -22.82 -12.45
CA ILE A 129 -7.82 -21.50 -12.77
C ILE A 129 -7.62 -20.70 -11.49
N GLY A 130 -8.65 -20.65 -10.63
CA GLY A 130 -8.59 -19.95 -9.34
C GLY A 130 -7.45 -20.42 -8.45
N ARG A 131 -7.22 -21.74 -8.39
CA ARG A 131 -6.09 -22.33 -7.66
C ARG A 131 -4.73 -21.87 -8.22
N THR A 132 -4.61 -21.76 -9.54
CA THR A 132 -3.39 -21.30 -10.21
C THR A 132 -3.15 -19.82 -9.91
N LEU A 133 -4.17 -18.99 -10.05
CA LEU A 133 -4.12 -17.56 -9.74
C LEU A 133 -3.81 -17.32 -8.26
N TYR A 134 -4.40 -18.09 -7.35
CA TYR A 134 -4.13 -17.98 -5.91
C TYR A 134 -2.66 -18.30 -5.60
N LYS A 135 -2.10 -19.35 -6.20
CA LYS A 135 -0.68 -19.71 -6.04
C LYS A 135 0.25 -18.59 -6.51
N ALA A 136 -0.09 -17.93 -7.61
CA ALA A 136 0.72 -16.86 -8.17
C ALA A 136 0.62 -15.55 -7.38
N ASN A 137 -0.57 -15.20 -6.88
CA ASN A 137 -0.85 -13.83 -6.39
C ASN A 137 -1.13 -13.74 -4.89
N CYS A 138 -1.70 -14.79 -4.29
CA CYS A 138 -2.23 -14.73 -2.91
C CYS A 138 -1.39 -15.54 -1.91
N LEU A 139 -0.76 -16.62 -2.37
CA LEU A 139 -0.06 -17.60 -1.54
C LEU A 139 1.06 -16.99 -0.70
N ALA A 140 1.79 -16.00 -1.23
CA ALA A 140 2.88 -15.35 -0.52
C ALA A 140 2.43 -14.73 0.82
N CYS A 141 1.20 -14.20 0.86
CA CYS A 141 0.66 -13.54 2.05
C CYS A 141 -0.30 -14.44 2.84
N HIS A 142 -1.24 -15.10 2.16
CA HIS A 142 -2.32 -15.90 2.79
C HIS A 142 -1.95 -17.38 3.00
N GLY A 143 -0.75 -17.80 2.57
CA GLY A 143 -0.24 -19.14 2.77
C GLY A 143 -0.92 -20.22 1.91
N PRO A 144 -0.40 -21.46 1.97
CA PRO A 144 -1.05 -22.61 1.36
C PRO A 144 -2.46 -22.80 1.91
N ASP A 145 -3.41 -23.07 1.00
CA ASP A 145 -4.81 -23.35 1.33
C ASP A 145 -5.50 -22.30 2.21
N GLY A 146 -5.09 -21.03 2.12
CA GLY A 146 -5.72 -19.93 2.85
C GLY A 146 -5.50 -19.93 4.36
N ARG A 147 -4.54 -20.71 4.87
CA ARG A 147 -4.31 -20.86 6.33
C ARG A 147 -3.81 -19.59 7.02
N GLY A 148 -3.45 -18.55 6.27
CA GLY A 148 -2.85 -17.33 6.78
C GLY A 148 -1.35 -17.50 7.01
N ASP A 149 -0.65 -16.37 7.10
CA ASP A 149 0.77 -16.27 7.45
C ASP A 149 1.13 -14.80 7.72
N LEU A 150 1.53 -14.04 6.68
CA LEU A 150 1.67 -12.57 6.73
C LEU A 150 0.31 -11.87 6.76
N ALA A 151 -0.69 -12.46 6.10
CA ALA A 151 -2.03 -11.93 6.00
C ALA A 151 -3.03 -12.84 6.73
N PRO A 152 -4.23 -12.34 7.06
CA PRO A 152 -5.25 -13.11 7.77
C PRO A 152 -5.61 -14.43 7.09
N THR A 153 -5.96 -15.41 7.91
CA THR A 153 -6.53 -16.68 7.47
C THR A 153 -7.84 -16.47 6.70
N LEU A 154 -7.99 -17.19 5.58
CA LEU A 154 -9.13 -17.16 4.68
C LEU A 154 -9.95 -18.45 4.69
N ASN A 155 -9.42 -19.55 5.23
CA ASN A 155 -10.05 -20.88 5.14
C ASN A 155 -10.87 -21.30 6.37
N THR A 156 -11.09 -20.40 7.33
CA THR A 156 -11.92 -20.67 8.51
C THR A 156 -13.40 -20.61 8.14
N GLN A 157 -14.22 -21.51 8.70
CA GLN A 157 -15.67 -21.52 8.44
C GLN A 157 -16.34 -20.24 8.94
N GLU A 158 -15.90 -19.70 10.07
CA GLU A 158 -16.42 -18.47 10.67
C GLU A 158 -16.22 -17.26 9.75
N PHE A 159 -15.16 -17.27 8.94
CA PHE A 159 -14.96 -16.25 7.91
C PHE A 159 -15.80 -16.54 6.67
N LEU A 160 -15.67 -17.74 6.09
CA LEU A 160 -16.29 -18.08 4.81
C LEU A 160 -17.81 -18.06 4.87
N THR A 161 -18.41 -18.51 5.98
CA THR A 161 -19.86 -18.44 6.16
C THR A 161 -20.38 -17.02 6.35
N LEU A 162 -19.54 -16.10 6.82
CA LEU A 162 -19.94 -14.73 7.15
C LEU A 162 -19.76 -13.77 5.97
N VAL A 163 -18.73 -13.95 5.14
CA VAL A 163 -18.44 -13.02 4.04
C VAL A 163 -19.23 -13.35 2.77
N SER A 164 -19.77 -12.33 2.13
CA SER A 164 -20.41 -12.44 0.82
C SER A 164 -19.39 -12.50 -0.32
N ASP A 165 -19.82 -12.94 -1.51
CA ASP A 165 -18.96 -12.89 -2.70
C ASP A 165 -18.65 -11.45 -3.13
N ASN A 166 -19.56 -10.50 -2.88
CA ASN A 166 -19.29 -9.08 -3.10
C ASN A 166 -18.14 -8.60 -2.22
N TYR A 167 -18.13 -8.98 -0.93
CA TYR A 167 -17.03 -8.65 -0.02
C TYR A 167 -15.69 -9.22 -0.51
N LEU A 168 -15.69 -10.46 -1.03
CA LEU A 168 -14.50 -11.08 -1.62
C LEU A 168 -14.08 -10.36 -2.90
N TYR A 169 -15.01 -10.07 -3.81
CA TYR A 169 -14.74 -9.31 -5.04
C TYR A 169 -14.11 -7.96 -4.72
N ASP A 170 -14.74 -7.15 -3.86
CA ASP A 170 -14.24 -5.81 -3.58
C ASP A 170 -12.87 -5.84 -2.88
N THR A 171 -12.67 -6.82 -1.99
CA THR A 171 -11.36 -7.04 -1.35
C THR A 171 -10.28 -7.43 -2.35
N ILE A 172 -10.59 -8.25 -3.37
CA ILE A 172 -9.62 -8.70 -4.38
C ILE A 172 -9.39 -7.60 -5.42
N ALA A 173 -10.47 -7.11 -6.04
CA ALA A 173 -10.41 -6.10 -7.09
C ALA A 173 -9.75 -4.83 -6.55
N ASN A 174 -10.27 -4.25 -5.46
CA ASN A 174 -9.86 -2.94 -4.99
C ASN A 174 -8.79 -2.97 -3.89
N GLY A 175 -8.44 -4.17 -3.38
CA GLY A 175 -7.51 -4.32 -2.27
C GLY A 175 -8.02 -3.66 -0.99
N ARG A 176 -7.09 -3.33 -0.09
CA ARG A 176 -7.37 -2.49 1.09
C ARG A 176 -6.34 -1.36 1.14
N PRO A 177 -6.66 -0.18 0.57
CA PRO A 177 -5.71 0.92 0.43
C PRO A 177 -5.05 1.29 1.77
N GLY A 178 -3.72 1.36 1.79
CA GLY A 178 -2.95 1.67 3.01
C GLY A 178 -2.56 0.47 3.86
N THR A 179 -2.99 -0.73 3.47
CA THR A 179 -2.58 -1.99 4.08
C THR A 179 -1.67 -2.79 3.15
N GLY A 180 -1.25 -3.98 3.58
CA GLY A 180 -0.49 -4.91 2.75
C GLY A 180 -1.34 -5.74 1.79
N MET A 181 -2.67 -5.56 1.74
CA MET A 181 -3.54 -6.23 0.77
C MET A 181 -3.65 -5.40 -0.51
N PRO A 182 -2.91 -5.74 -1.59
CA PRO A 182 -2.93 -5.01 -2.85
C PRO A 182 -4.27 -5.12 -3.58
N ALA A 183 -4.55 -4.16 -4.44
CA ALA A 183 -5.58 -4.24 -5.46
C ALA A 183 -5.10 -5.06 -6.67
N TRP A 184 -5.96 -5.94 -7.20
CA TRP A 184 -5.65 -6.82 -8.34
C TRP A 184 -6.37 -6.38 -9.62
N HIS A 185 -6.25 -5.10 -9.98
CA HIS A 185 -6.97 -4.48 -11.09
C HIS A 185 -6.67 -5.10 -12.48
N GLN A 186 -5.56 -5.83 -12.63
CA GLN A 186 -5.22 -6.53 -13.87
C GLN A 186 -6.03 -7.81 -14.11
N LEU A 187 -6.67 -8.37 -13.08
CA LEU A 187 -7.45 -9.60 -13.19
C LEU A 187 -8.79 -9.32 -13.89
N SER A 188 -9.18 -10.21 -14.81
CA SER A 188 -10.51 -10.11 -15.45
C SER A 188 -11.63 -10.52 -14.50
N SER A 189 -12.87 -10.33 -14.95
CA SER A 189 -14.05 -10.82 -14.24
C SER A 189 -14.02 -12.34 -14.05
N GLU A 190 -13.59 -13.08 -15.07
CA GLU A 190 -13.41 -14.55 -15.06
C GLU A 190 -12.31 -15.00 -14.09
N ASP A 191 -11.20 -14.26 -14.04
CA ASP A 191 -10.10 -14.51 -13.11
C ASP A 191 -10.56 -14.33 -11.65
N ILE A 192 -11.26 -13.23 -11.34
CA ILE A 192 -11.76 -12.98 -10.00
C ILE A 192 -12.86 -13.97 -9.62
N ALA A 193 -13.79 -14.29 -10.52
CA ALA A 193 -14.78 -15.33 -10.29
C ALA A 193 -14.12 -16.67 -9.98
N SER A 194 -13.09 -17.06 -10.75
CA SER A 194 -12.30 -18.27 -10.51
C SER A 194 -11.62 -18.26 -9.13
N LEU A 195 -11.01 -17.14 -8.72
CA LEU A 195 -10.43 -16.98 -7.39
C LEU A 195 -11.46 -17.17 -6.27
N ILE A 196 -12.62 -16.54 -6.40
CA ILE A 196 -13.71 -16.67 -5.42
C ILE A 196 -14.19 -18.12 -5.35
N LEU A 197 -14.42 -18.77 -6.50
CA LEU A 197 -14.78 -20.19 -6.55
C LEU A 197 -13.74 -21.07 -5.85
N TYR A 198 -12.45 -20.81 -6.06
CA TYR A 198 -11.39 -21.56 -5.37
C TYR A 198 -11.39 -21.32 -3.86
N ILE A 199 -11.49 -20.07 -3.40
CA ILE A 199 -11.58 -19.74 -1.96
C ILE A 199 -12.79 -20.44 -1.31
N ARG A 200 -13.93 -20.48 -2.03
CA ARG A 200 -15.15 -21.15 -1.58
C ARG A 200 -15.03 -22.67 -1.51
N THR A 201 -14.01 -23.30 -2.10
CA THR A 201 -13.78 -24.75 -1.93
C THR A 201 -13.40 -25.13 -0.50
N TRP A 202 -12.93 -24.18 0.32
CA TRP A 202 -12.66 -24.42 1.73
C TRP A 202 -13.91 -24.29 2.60
N GLN A 203 -15.01 -23.77 2.06
CA GLN A 203 -16.26 -23.61 2.80
C GLN A 203 -17.02 -24.93 2.83
N THR A 204 -17.28 -25.44 4.02
CA THR A 204 -18.04 -26.67 4.25
C THR A 204 -19.40 -26.42 4.88
N GLN A 205 -19.62 -25.22 5.42
CA GLN A 205 -20.88 -24.78 6.00
C GLN A 205 -21.60 -23.77 5.11
N PRO A 206 -22.94 -23.70 5.13
CA PRO A 206 -23.69 -22.74 4.32
C PRO A 206 -23.37 -21.29 4.73
N SER A 207 -23.39 -20.39 3.75
CA SER A 207 -23.27 -18.95 4.02
C SER A 207 -24.43 -18.48 4.89
N ARG A 208 -24.14 -17.65 5.88
CA ARG A 208 -25.11 -17.02 6.76
C ARG A 208 -25.71 -15.83 6.03
N GLU A 209 -27.02 -15.73 6.06
CA GLU A 209 -27.71 -14.49 5.70
C GLU A 209 -27.54 -13.52 6.87
N LEU A 210 -26.89 -12.38 6.61
CA LEU A 210 -26.64 -11.37 7.62
C LEU A 210 -27.66 -10.26 7.50
N ASP A 211 -28.20 -9.86 8.64
CA ASP A 211 -29.04 -8.68 8.72
C ASP A 211 -28.20 -7.44 8.41
N ASN A 212 -28.70 -6.61 7.49
CA ASN A 212 -28.08 -5.35 7.09
C ASN A 212 -28.73 -4.14 7.77
N VAL A 213 -29.53 -4.37 8.82
CA VAL A 213 -30.04 -3.30 9.66
C VAL A 213 -28.87 -2.57 10.34
N PRO A 214 -28.71 -1.26 10.11
CA PRO A 214 -27.70 -0.47 10.79
C PRO A 214 -27.89 -0.52 12.31
N VAL A 215 -26.80 -0.60 13.06
CA VAL A 215 -26.86 -0.56 14.53
C VAL A 215 -27.32 0.81 15.01
N ALA A 216 -28.14 0.79 16.07
CA ALA A 216 -28.51 1.98 16.82
C ALA A 216 -27.65 2.05 18.10
N GLY A 217 -26.39 2.45 17.96
CA GLY A 217 -25.43 2.59 19.07
C GLY A 217 -25.04 4.03 19.38
N ASP A 218 -24.56 4.28 20.60
CA ASP A 218 -23.97 5.56 21.02
C ASP A 218 -22.49 5.63 20.59
N TRP A 219 -22.21 6.54 19.67
CA TRP A 219 -20.86 6.78 19.14
C TRP A 219 -19.84 7.21 20.21
N ASP A 220 -20.23 8.08 21.15
CA ASP A 220 -19.33 8.60 22.18
C ASP A 220 -18.97 7.49 23.18
N SER A 221 -19.95 6.66 23.52
CA SER A 221 -19.74 5.43 24.30
C SER A 221 -18.80 4.48 23.56
N GLY A 222 -19.07 4.24 22.27
CA GLY A 222 -18.28 3.38 21.40
C GLY A 222 -16.82 3.79 21.30
N GLN A 223 -16.54 5.09 21.17
CA GLN A 223 -15.18 5.62 21.14
C GLN A 223 -14.39 5.28 22.42
N ARG A 224 -15.02 5.43 23.60
CA ARG A 224 -14.37 5.11 24.88
C ARG A 224 -14.12 3.62 25.04
N LEU A 225 -15.10 2.80 24.66
CA LEU A 225 -14.97 1.33 24.68
C LEU A 225 -13.87 0.85 23.73
N TYR A 226 -13.84 1.41 22.51
CA TYR A 226 -12.81 1.14 21.52
C TYR A 226 -11.41 1.48 22.07
N ALA A 227 -11.25 2.65 22.68
CA ALA A 227 -9.98 3.07 23.26
C ALA A 227 -9.48 2.11 24.36
N GLY A 228 -10.40 1.53 25.15
CA GLY A 228 -10.05 0.59 26.23
C GLY A 228 -9.80 -0.84 25.77
N ALA A 229 -10.56 -1.33 24.79
CA ALA A 229 -10.56 -2.76 24.41
C ALA A 229 -9.86 -3.06 23.08
N CYS A 230 -9.90 -2.13 22.13
CA CYS A 230 -9.50 -2.39 20.73
C CYS A 230 -8.18 -1.70 20.36
N ALA A 231 -7.96 -0.47 20.85
CA ALA A 231 -6.86 0.39 20.41
C ALA A 231 -5.46 -0.18 20.68
N GLY A 232 -5.31 -1.06 21.68
CA GLY A 232 -4.03 -1.73 21.96
C GLY A 232 -3.51 -2.56 20.78
N CYS A 233 -4.42 -3.18 20.02
CA CYS A 233 -4.08 -3.98 18.84
C CYS A 233 -4.36 -3.22 17.54
N HIS A 234 -5.44 -2.46 17.46
CA HIS A 234 -5.90 -1.82 16.23
C HIS A 234 -5.49 -0.35 16.08
N GLY A 235 -4.74 0.21 17.02
CA GLY A 235 -4.34 1.62 17.01
C GLY A 235 -5.40 2.55 17.59
N VAL A 236 -4.98 3.71 18.08
CA VAL A 236 -5.86 4.65 18.80
C VAL A 236 -6.90 5.33 17.90
N ASN A 237 -6.64 5.40 16.60
CA ASN A 237 -7.51 5.90 15.55
C ASN A 237 -8.03 4.78 14.64
N ALA A 238 -7.89 3.51 15.05
CA ALA A 238 -8.21 2.34 14.24
C ALA A 238 -7.38 2.21 12.95
N GLU A 239 -6.19 2.80 12.94
CA GLU A 239 -5.24 2.79 11.83
C GLU A 239 -4.58 1.44 11.57
N GLY A 240 -4.71 0.50 12.51
CA GLY A 240 -3.98 -0.77 12.56
C GLY A 240 -2.75 -0.69 13.48
N ALA A 241 -2.26 -1.85 13.90
CA ALA A 241 -0.94 -2.02 14.51
C ALA A 241 -0.60 -3.51 14.44
N VAL A 242 -0.72 -4.23 15.56
CA VAL A 242 -0.69 -5.70 15.58
C VAL A 242 -1.93 -6.26 14.86
N GLY A 243 -3.08 -5.63 15.07
CA GLY A 243 -4.33 -5.93 14.39
C GLY A 243 -4.48 -5.13 13.08
N PRO A 244 -5.34 -5.59 12.16
CA PRO A 244 -5.58 -4.90 10.89
C PRO A 244 -6.20 -3.52 11.10
N GLN A 245 -6.02 -2.67 10.09
CA GLN A 245 -6.67 -1.35 9.98
C GLN A 245 -8.19 -1.49 9.93
N LEU A 246 -8.90 -0.83 10.86
CA LEU A 246 -10.38 -0.83 10.89
C LEU A 246 -10.98 0.47 10.36
N ASN A 247 -10.24 1.59 10.33
CA ASN A 247 -10.67 2.84 9.69
C ASN A 247 -10.49 2.84 8.17
N ASN A 248 -10.40 1.66 7.54
CA ASN A 248 -10.22 1.55 6.11
C ASN A 248 -11.57 1.75 5.38
N PRO A 249 -11.67 2.67 4.41
CA PRO A 249 -12.96 3.00 3.80
C PRO A 249 -13.54 1.87 2.95
N VAL A 250 -12.71 1.06 2.27
CA VAL A 250 -13.19 -0.13 1.54
C VAL A 250 -13.70 -1.16 2.54
N PHE A 251 -12.95 -1.42 3.62
CA PHE A 251 -13.40 -2.32 4.68
C PHE A 251 -14.74 -1.91 5.30
N LEU A 252 -14.87 -0.64 5.72
CA LEU A 252 -16.05 -0.16 6.42
C LEU A 252 -17.27 -0.04 5.50
N ARG A 253 -17.09 0.15 4.20
CA ARG A 253 -18.18 0.10 3.23
C ARG A 253 -18.68 -1.33 3.02
N ASP A 254 -17.78 -2.30 2.92
CA ASP A 254 -18.11 -3.66 2.50
C ASP A 254 -18.47 -4.58 3.67
N ALA A 255 -17.89 -4.36 4.86
CA ALA A 255 -18.22 -5.13 6.05
C ALA A 255 -19.55 -4.61 6.60
N THR A 256 -20.57 -5.47 6.67
CA THR A 256 -21.90 -5.11 7.23
C THR A 256 -21.83 -4.96 8.75
N ASP A 257 -22.82 -4.31 9.35
CA ASP A 257 -22.85 -4.10 10.80
C ASP A 257 -22.87 -5.44 11.54
N GLU A 258 -23.66 -6.40 11.06
CA GLU A 258 -23.70 -7.74 11.63
C GLU A 258 -22.35 -8.46 11.51
N MET A 259 -21.61 -8.28 10.40
CA MET A 259 -20.25 -8.83 10.29
C MET A 259 -19.34 -8.28 11.39
N LEU A 260 -19.39 -6.97 11.64
CA LEU A 260 -18.60 -6.34 12.68
C LEU A 260 -19.02 -6.83 14.08
N ARG A 261 -20.33 -6.96 14.34
CA ARG A 261 -20.82 -7.52 15.61
C ARG A 261 -20.33 -8.94 15.83
N GLU A 262 -20.44 -9.80 14.83
CA GLU A 262 -20.00 -11.20 14.93
C GLU A 262 -18.51 -11.32 15.25
N TRP A 263 -17.65 -10.55 14.56
CA TRP A 263 -16.22 -10.54 14.85
C TRP A 263 -15.88 -9.94 16.21
N ILE A 264 -16.63 -8.94 16.69
CA ILE A 264 -16.41 -8.41 18.05
C ILE A 264 -16.91 -9.41 19.11
N ARG A 265 -18.07 -10.04 18.89
CA ARG A 265 -18.66 -11.02 19.82
C ARG A 265 -17.74 -12.21 20.02
N TYR A 266 -17.34 -12.86 18.94
CA TYR A 266 -16.71 -14.18 18.96
C TYR A 266 -15.24 -14.17 18.55
N GLY A 267 -14.73 -13.01 18.12
CA GLY A 267 -13.37 -12.88 17.63
C GLY A 267 -13.23 -13.40 16.21
N LYS A 268 -11.98 -13.56 15.78
CA LYS A 268 -11.65 -14.09 14.45
C LYS A 268 -10.68 -15.27 14.60
N LEU A 269 -11.18 -16.47 14.31
CA LEU A 269 -10.36 -17.69 14.38
C LEU A 269 -9.13 -17.59 13.47
N GLY A 270 -8.05 -18.25 13.90
CA GLY A 270 -6.74 -18.15 13.24
C GLY A 270 -6.00 -16.83 13.52
N THR A 271 -6.54 -15.96 14.37
CA THR A 271 -5.91 -14.68 14.74
C THR A 271 -5.86 -14.49 16.26
N PRO A 272 -5.03 -13.56 16.78
CA PRO A 272 -5.04 -13.19 18.20
C PRO A 272 -6.33 -12.49 18.68
N MET A 273 -7.23 -12.08 17.78
CA MET A 273 -8.47 -11.38 18.14
C MET A 273 -9.48 -12.36 18.72
N ARG A 274 -9.49 -12.50 20.04
CA ARG A 274 -10.50 -13.27 20.80
C ARG A 274 -11.82 -12.48 20.89
N GLY A 275 -12.92 -13.19 21.16
CA GLY A 275 -14.24 -12.59 21.32
C GLY A 275 -14.36 -11.74 22.59
N PHE A 276 -15.18 -10.71 22.54
CA PHE A 276 -15.40 -9.78 23.65
C PHE A 276 -16.77 -9.94 24.31
N LEU A 277 -17.66 -10.78 23.77
CA LEU A 277 -18.92 -11.08 24.43
C LEU A 277 -18.68 -11.81 25.76
N LYS A 278 -19.59 -11.68 26.71
CA LYS A 278 -19.54 -12.43 27.97
C LYS A 278 -19.24 -13.92 27.77
N GLY A 279 -18.24 -14.40 28.52
CA GLY A 279 -17.78 -15.79 28.45
C GLY A 279 -16.74 -16.07 27.36
N GLN A 280 -16.30 -15.05 26.61
CA GLN A 280 -15.21 -15.14 25.65
C GLN A 280 -13.89 -14.70 26.29
N GLU A 281 -12.77 -15.06 25.66
CA GLU A 281 -11.41 -14.84 26.19
C GLU A 281 -10.77 -13.50 25.72
N GLY A 282 -11.60 -12.51 25.43
CA GLY A 282 -11.17 -11.17 25.03
C GLY A 282 -10.48 -10.40 26.16
N THR A 283 -9.77 -9.34 25.80
CA THR A 283 -9.11 -8.44 26.78
C THR A 283 -10.11 -7.62 27.60
N ALA A 284 -11.39 -7.61 27.20
CA ALA A 284 -12.48 -7.00 27.92
C ALA A 284 -13.77 -7.83 27.71
N GLU A 285 -14.67 -7.78 28.70
CA GLU A 285 -16.01 -8.34 28.60
C GLU A 285 -17.02 -7.24 28.28
N LEU A 286 -17.75 -7.39 27.17
CA LEU A 286 -18.71 -6.42 26.64
C LEU A 286 -20.12 -7.03 26.58
N ARG A 287 -21.13 -6.18 26.81
CA ARG A 287 -22.54 -6.47 26.54
C ARG A 287 -22.86 -6.21 25.07
N GLU A 288 -23.92 -6.81 24.55
CA GLU A 288 -24.42 -6.59 23.18
C GLU A 288 -24.57 -5.09 22.84
N SER A 289 -25.20 -4.31 23.72
CA SER A 289 -25.35 -2.86 23.49
C SER A 289 -24.02 -2.11 23.40
N GLN A 290 -22.98 -2.58 24.11
CA GLN A 290 -21.63 -1.99 24.05
C GLN A 290 -20.91 -2.38 22.76
N ILE A 291 -21.23 -3.54 22.18
CA ILE A 291 -20.76 -3.94 20.87
C ILE A 291 -21.41 -3.07 19.80
N ASP A 292 -22.72 -2.83 19.89
CA ASP A 292 -23.43 -1.90 19.00
C ASP A 292 -22.84 -0.48 19.06
N ASP A 293 -22.50 0.02 20.26
CA ASP A 293 -21.81 1.30 20.45
C ASP A 293 -20.46 1.33 19.71
N ILE A 294 -19.64 0.28 19.82
CA ILE A 294 -18.35 0.18 19.11
C ILE A 294 -18.56 0.15 17.59
N VAL A 295 -19.57 -0.58 17.10
CA VAL A 295 -19.88 -0.61 15.66
C VAL A 295 -20.31 0.79 15.19
N ALA A 296 -21.14 1.50 15.95
CA ALA A 296 -21.51 2.88 15.66
C ALA A 296 -20.28 3.80 15.62
N TYR A 297 -19.30 3.60 16.51
CA TYR A 297 -17.99 4.26 16.47
C TYR A 297 -17.23 3.96 15.17
N LEU A 298 -17.07 2.69 14.80
CA LEU A 298 -16.37 2.31 13.57
C LEU A 298 -17.03 2.89 12.32
N ARG A 299 -18.37 2.94 12.26
CA ARG A 299 -19.10 3.57 11.14
C ARG A 299 -18.92 5.07 11.06
N SER A 300 -18.62 5.76 12.15
CA SER A 300 -18.25 7.17 12.04
C SER A 300 -16.91 7.35 11.34
N LEU A 301 -16.00 6.38 11.45
CA LEU A 301 -14.67 6.44 10.84
C LEU A 301 -14.76 6.31 9.32
N GLU A 302 -15.84 5.71 8.80
CA GLU A 302 -16.16 5.71 7.37
C GLU A 302 -16.37 7.14 6.85
N ARG A 303 -17.02 8.00 7.66
CA ARG A 303 -17.30 9.41 7.36
C ARG A 303 -16.19 10.35 7.85
N GLY A 304 -15.31 9.86 8.72
CA GLY A 304 -14.38 10.62 9.54
C GLY A 304 -12.97 10.66 8.96
N GLU A 305 -12.65 11.81 8.38
CA GLU A 305 -11.34 12.26 7.96
C GLU A 305 -10.30 12.24 9.11
N ARG A 306 -9.70 11.07 9.41
CA ARG A 306 -8.51 10.93 10.29
C ARG A 306 -7.82 9.57 10.10
N VAL A 307 -7.29 9.36 8.90
CA VAL A 307 -6.40 8.21 8.61
C VAL A 307 -5.00 8.52 9.16
N TRP A 308 -4.66 8.20 10.40
CA TRP A 308 -3.24 8.09 10.74
C TRP A 308 -2.70 6.80 10.12
N LEU A 309 -1.48 6.79 9.58
CA LEU A 309 -0.86 5.57 9.05
C LEU A 309 -0.24 4.81 10.22
N ALA A 310 -0.72 3.59 10.48
CA ALA A 310 -0.19 2.72 11.51
C ALA A 310 1.31 2.45 11.34
N LYS A 311 2.05 2.64 12.43
CA LYS A 311 3.46 2.27 12.55
C LYS A 311 3.74 1.75 13.94
N ARG A 312 3.61 0.44 14.12
CA ARG A 312 4.06 -0.29 15.31
C ARG A 312 4.45 -1.68 14.87
N PRO A 313 5.75 -1.92 14.65
CA PRO A 313 6.18 -3.19 14.12
C PRO A 313 5.99 -4.31 15.14
N SER A 314 5.49 -5.46 14.68
CA SER A 314 5.30 -6.69 15.46
C SER A 314 6.57 -7.55 15.59
N GLY A 315 7.64 -7.23 14.84
CA GLY A 315 8.89 -7.99 14.79
C GLY A 315 9.97 -7.54 15.78
N ARG A 316 11.07 -8.28 15.80
CA ARG A 316 12.28 -8.08 16.61
C ARG A 316 13.34 -7.28 15.84
N PRO A 317 13.57 -5.99 16.17
CA PRO A 317 14.48 -5.13 15.41
C PRO A 317 15.92 -5.67 15.31
N GLU A 318 16.42 -6.33 16.35
CA GLU A 318 17.75 -6.91 16.40
C GLU A 318 17.96 -8.04 15.37
N LEU A 319 16.96 -8.90 15.19
CA LEU A 319 16.98 -9.92 14.14
C LEU A 319 16.71 -9.29 12.76
N GLY A 320 15.83 -8.29 12.72
CA GLY A 320 15.54 -7.52 11.52
C GLY A 320 16.80 -6.90 10.90
N ARG A 321 17.72 -6.42 11.74
CA ARG A 321 19.03 -5.93 11.32
C ARG A 321 19.84 -7.00 10.59
N LEU A 322 19.83 -8.25 11.07
CA LEU A 322 20.56 -9.35 10.44
C LEU A 322 19.96 -9.69 9.07
N TRP A 323 18.63 -9.83 9.01
CA TRP A 323 17.93 -10.11 7.75
C TRP A 323 18.10 -8.98 6.74
N TYR A 324 18.04 -7.73 7.18
CA TYR A 324 18.32 -6.55 6.35
C TYR A 324 19.75 -6.57 5.80
N ALA A 325 20.76 -6.87 6.64
CA ALA A 325 22.15 -6.91 6.20
C ALA A 325 22.39 -7.95 5.10
N ILE A 326 21.73 -9.11 5.20
CA ILE A 326 21.88 -10.21 4.24
C ILE A 326 21.06 -9.96 2.96
N SER A 327 19.91 -9.31 3.07
CA SER A 327 18.88 -9.32 2.01
C SER A 327 18.66 -7.98 1.33
N CYS A 328 19.02 -6.87 1.97
CA CYS A 328 18.64 -5.53 1.54
C CYS A 328 19.85 -4.58 1.40
N ALA A 329 20.87 -4.74 2.25
CA ALA A 329 21.99 -3.80 2.34
C ALA A 329 22.83 -3.69 1.07
N GLN A 330 22.86 -4.71 0.21
CA GLN A 330 23.59 -4.65 -1.05
C GLN A 330 23.08 -3.52 -1.97
N CYS A 331 21.76 -3.33 -2.03
CA CYS A 331 21.15 -2.28 -2.86
C CYS A 331 20.79 -1.03 -2.04
N HIS A 332 20.39 -1.18 -0.79
CA HIS A 332 19.92 -0.06 0.06
C HIS A 332 20.98 0.49 1.01
N GLY A 333 22.18 -0.11 1.03
CA GLY A 333 23.28 0.26 1.91
C GLY A 333 23.15 -0.30 3.32
N GLU A 334 24.29 -0.54 3.99
CA GLU A 334 24.35 -1.12 5.35
C GLU A 334 23.55 -0.34 6.40
N HIS A 335 23.41 0.98 6.24
CA HIS A 335 22.62 1.84 7.12
C HIS A 335 21.40 2.45 6.42
N GLY A 336 20.92 1.83 5.33
CA GLY A 336 19.73 2.30 4.63
C GLY A 336 19.91 3.61 3.87
N GLN A 337 21.15 4.06 3.65
CA GLN A 337 21.44 5.33 2.97
C GLN A 337 21.19 5.32 1.45
N GLY A 338 20.88 4.16 0.87
CA GLY A 338 20.75 3.96 -0.55
C GLY A 338 22.09 3.65 -1.23
N ALA A 339 22.03 2.85 -2.28
CA ALA A 339 23.14 2.58 -3.20
C ALA A 339 22.58 2.48 -4.63
N SER A 340 22.42 1.27 -5.20
CA SER A 340 21.65 1.08 -6.43
C SER A 340 20.13 1.20 -6.18
N GLY A 341 19.69 0.87 -4.97
CA GLY A 341 18.33 1.06 -4.48
C GLY A 341 18.15 2.36 -3.68
N PRO A 342 16.91 2.84 -3.52
CA PRO A 342 16.62 4.10 -2.82
C PRO A 342 16.99 4.04 -1.33
N ALA A 343 17.25 5.21 -0.74
CA ALA A 343 17.48 5.34 0.70
C ALA A 343 16.23 4.97 1.50
N LEU A 344 16.35 3.95 2.36
CA LEU A 344 15.29 3.45 3.23
C LEU A 344 15.32 4.07 4.62
N ALA A 345 16.50 4.51 5.10
CA ALA A 345 16.67 5.21 6.38
C ALA A 345 16.24 6.68 6.33
N ASN A 346 15.21 6.98 5.53
CA ASN A 346 14.66 8.31 5.37
C ASN A 346 13.45 8.47 6.31
N PRO A 347 13.56 9.27 7.39
CA PRO A 347 12.47 9.45 8.35
C PRO A 347 11.20 10.00 7.70
N GLY A 348 11.31 10.80 6.65
CA GLY A 348 10.16 11.32 5.91
C GLY A 348 9.41 10.21 5.17
N PHE A 349 10.13 9.34 4.47
CA PHE A 349 9.53 8.16 3.82
C PHE A 349 8.91 7.21 4.85
N LEU A 350 9.66 6.86 5.90
CA LEU A 350 9.18 5.96 6.94
C LEU A 350 7.97 6.54 7.67
N ARG A 351 7.87 7.87 7.79
CA ARG A 351 6.68 8.52 8.37
C ARG A 351 5.41 8.38 7.54
N VAL A 352 5.50 8.08 6.25
CA VAL A 352 4.36 8.06 5.33
C VAL A 352 4.07 6.63 4.86
N ALA A 353 5.08 5.76 4.78
CA ALA A 353 4.88 4.35 4.49
C ALA A 353 4.21 3.64 5.67
N SER A 354 3.11 2.92 5.43
CA SER A 354 2.52 2.01 6.43
C SER A 354 3.33 0.73 6.58
N ASP A 355 3.15 0.01 7.68
CA ASP A 355 3.81 -1.29 7.89
C ASP A 355 3.40 -2.28 6.79
N GLY A 356 2.11 -2.32 6.46
CA GLY A 356 1.58 -3.12 5.35
C GLY A 356 2.20 -2.75 3.99
N PHE A 357 2.43 -1.47 3.71
CA PHE A 357 3.11 -1.04 2.49
C PHE A 357 4.54 -1.59 2.42
N LEU A 358 5.30 -1.54 3.52
CA LEU A 358 6.67 -2.08 3.57
C LEU A 358 6.68 -3.60 3.41
N MET A 359 5.80 -4.31 4.12
CA MET A 359 5.66 -5.77 4.00
C MET A 359 5.31 -6.19 2.59
N ALA A 360 4.28 -5.58 1.99
CA ALA A 360 3.83 -5.93 0.65
C ALA A 360 4.89 -5.60 -0.40
N THR A 361 5.61 -4.48 -0.27
CA THR A 361 6.74 -4.15 -1.16
C THR A 361 7.83 -5.23 -1.11
N MET A 362 8.13 -5.80 0.06
CA MET A 362 9.09 -6.89 0.20
C MET A 362 8.53 -8.23 -0.34
N ALA A 363 7.27 -8.54 -0.03
CA ALA A 363 6.64 -9.79 -0.43
C ALA A 363 6.37 -9.88 -1.94
N LEU A 364 6.07 -8.75 -2.59
CA LEU A 364 5.70 -8.67 -4.00
C LEU A 364 6.84 -8.14 -4.89
N GLY A 365 7.88 -7.54 -4.32
CA GLY A 365 8.87 -6.80 -5.08
C GLY A 365 8.28 -5.54 -5.74
N ARG A 366 9.01 -4.98 -6.71
CA ARG A 366 8.56 -3.85 -7.52
C ARG A 366 8.93 -4.06 -8.98
N ASP A 367 7.90 -4.15 -9.82
CA ASP A 367 8.05 -4.35 -11.25
C ASP A 367 8.85 -3.22 -11.91
N GLY A 368 9.69 -3.59 -12.88
CA GLY A 368 10.54 -2.63 -13.59
C GLY A 368 11.68 -2.06 -12.75
N THR A 369 12.01 -2.68 -11.60
CA THR A 369 13.17 -2.32 -10.77
C THR A 369 13.98 -3.56 -10.38
N GLU A 370 15.18 -3.36 -9.82
CA GLU A 370 15.98 -4.46 -9.26
C GLU A 370 15.35 -5.11 -8.01
N MET A 371 14.31 -4.51 -7.41
CA MET A 371 13.67 -5.01 -6.20
C MET A 371 12.78 -6.22 -6.49
N ARG A 372 13.35 -7.42 -6.40
CA ARG A 372 12.62 -8.69 -6.52
C ARG A 372 11.92 -9.08 -5.21
N PRO A 373 10.88 -9.95 -5.26
CA PRO A 373 10.28 -10.53 -4.06
C PRO A 373 11.32 -11.20 -3.15
N VAL A 374 11.18 -11.07 -1.83
CA VAL A 374 12.05 -11.76 -0.84
C VAL A 374 11.36 -12.94 -0.15
N LYS A 375 10.12 -13.23 -0.54
CA LYS A 375 9.31 -14.33 0.01
C LYS A 375 9.02 -15.33 -1.11
N LYS A 376 9.11 -16.63 -0.79
CA LYS A 376 9.06 -17.77 -1.73
C LYS A 376 8.17 -17.54 -2.97
N SER A 377 8.81 -17.15 -4.07
CA SER A 377 8.28 -17.08 -5.44
C SER A 377 9.33 -17.59 -6.44
N PRO A 378 8.96 -17.93 -7.68
CA PRO A 378 9.92 -18.32 -8.73
C PRO A 378 11.01 -17.27 -9.01
N GLU A 379 10.72 -15.99 -8.76
CA GLU A 379 11.60 -14.84 -9.01
C GLU A 379 12.41 -14.40 -7.77
N SER A 380 12.20 -15.06 -6.62
CA SER A 380 12.76 -14.63 -5.34
C SER A 380 14.27 -14.87 -5.23
N ILE A 381 14.99 -13.87 -4.73
CA ILE A 381 16.43 -13.97 -4.45
C ILE A 381 16.74 -14.68 -3.13
N LEU A 382 15.78 -14.65 -2.20
CA LEU A 382 15.85 -15.24 -0.86
C LEU A 382 14.44 -15.74 -0.48
N SER A 383 14.34 -16.74 0.39
CA SER A 383 13.05 -17.28 0.85
C SER A 383 12.85 -16.96 2.33
N LEU A 384 12.54 -15.70 2.65
CA LEU A 384 12.28 -15.27 4.01
C LEU A 384 10.91 -15.76 4.52
N SER A 385 10.81 -16.05 5.82
CA SER A 385 9.55 -16.30 6.54
C SER A 385 8.85 -14.99 6.90
N SER A 386 7.58 -15.06 7.27
CA SER A 386 6.79 -13.90 7.70
C SER A 386 7.36 -13.20 8.92
N ASP A 387 7.85 -13.97 9.90
CA ASP A 387 8.51 -13.41 11.07
C ASP A 387 9.78 -12.64 10.68
N GLN A 388 10.55 -13.15 9.72
CA GLN A 388 11.75 -12.48 9.23
C GLN A 388 11.39 -11.18 8.48
N VAL A 389 10.30 -11.15 7.72
CA VAL A 389 9.80 -9.92 7.08
C VAL A 389 9.31 -8.91 8.12
N ASN A 390 8.57 -9.36 9.14
CA ASN A 390 8.13 -8.53 10.26
C ASN A 390 9.32 -7.97 11.07
N ASP A 391 10.35 -8.79 11.30
CA ASP A 391 11.61 -8.39 11.93
C ASP A 391 12.28 -7.28 11.11
N ILE A 392 12.36 -7.40 9.77
CA ILE A 392 12.90 -6.34 8.89
C ILE A 392 12.08 -5.05 9.01
N VAL A 393 10.74 -5.13 8.95
CA VAL A 393 9.89 -3.94 9.14
C VAL A 393 10.17 -3.29 10.50
N ALA A 394 10.34 -4.09 11.56
CA ALA A 394 10.69 -3.59 12.88
C ALA A 394 12.03 -2.84 12.91
N TYR A 395 13.03 -3.38 12.21
CA TYR A 395 14.31 -2.73 12.08
C TYR A 395 14.22 -1.42 11.27
N LEU A 396 13.52 -1.41 10.13
CA LEU A 396 13.33 -0.20 9.33
C LEU A 396 12.63 0.91 10.14
N ARG A 397 11.67 0.55 11.01
CA ARG A 397 10.98 1.49 11.88
C ARG A 397 11.86 2.12 12.96
N SER A 398 12.93 1.45 13.39
CA SER A 398 13.90 2.07 14.31
C SER A 398 14.50 3.36 13.73
N TRP A 399 14.61 3.45 12.39
CA TRP A 399 15.18 4.59 11.69
C TRP A 399 14.20 5.77 11.51
N GLU A 400 12.91 5.59 11.82
CA GLU A 400 11.93 6.67 11.72
C GLU A 400 12.22 7.77 12.75
N TYR A 401 12.65 7.38 13.94
CA TYR A 401 12.91 8.27 15.06
C TYR A 401 14.41 8.43 15.36
N ASP A 402 15.23 7.41 15.08
CA ASP A 402 16.69 7.46 15.25
C ASP A 402 17.40 6.88 14.01
N PRO A 403 17.44 7.63 12.88
CA PRO A 403 18.10 7.17 11.68
C PRO A 403 19.62 6.99 11.94
N PRO A 404 20.23 5.90 11.46
CA PRO A 404 21.64 5.58 11.70
C PRO A 404 22.59 6.61 11.09
N GLN A 405 22.11 7.43 10.16
CA GLN A 405 22.77 8.66 9.73
C GLN A 405 22.18 9.87 10.47
N ARG A 406 22.73 10.19 11.65
CA ARG A 406 22.51 11.50 12.28
C ARG A 406 23.27 12.56 11.50
N GLY A 407 22.59 13.11 10.49
CA GLY A 407 23.15 14.08 9.58
C GLY A 407 23.39 13.47 8.21
N ILE A 408 23.04 14.25 7.19
CA ILE A 408 23.48 14.06 5.82
C ILE A 408 24.97 13.71 5.89
N ALA A 409 25.39 12.58 5.32
CA ALA A 409 26.81 12.39 5.04
C ALA A 409 27.24 13.64 4.26
N LYS A 410 28.04 14.52 4.87
CA LYS A 410 28.70 15.62 4.18
C LYS A 410 29.63 15.00 3.13
N ARG A 411 29.08 14.59 2.00
CA ARG A 411 29.76 14.20 0.77
C ARG A 411 28.84 14.70 -0.34
N PHE A 412 29.04 15.90 -0.88
CA PHE A 412 30.32 16.51 -1.23
C PHE A 412 30.41 17.97 -0.73
N VAL A 413 31.23 18.20 0.29
CA VAL A 413 32.09 19.40 0.29
C VAL A 413 33.49 18.89 0.01
N VAL A 414 33.75 18.49 -1.24
CA VAL A 414 35.11 18.68 -1.74
C VAL A 414 35.32 20.20 -1.74
N PRO A 415 36.48 20.72 -1.30
CA PRO A 415 36.87 22.08 -1.70
C PRO A 415 36.63 22.14 -3.21
N TRP A 416 35.84 23.10 -3.69
CA TRP A 416 35.43 23.19 -5.08
C TRP A 416 36.67 23.20 -5.99
N ASP A 417 37.10 22.03 -6.46
CA ASP A 417 38.16 21.87 -7.43
C ASP A 417 37.49 21.78 -8.79
N LEU A 418 37.21 22.96 -9.33
CA LEU A 418 36.60 23.12 -10.65
C LEU A 418 37.40 22.38 -11.72
N LYS A 419 38.74 22.30 -11.59
CA LYS A 419 39.57 21.56 -12.55
C LYS A 419 39.35 20.06 -12.46
N ARG A 420 39.19 19.51 -11.25
CA ARG A 420 38.86 18.09 -11.06
C ARG A 420 37.43 17.79 -11.51
N GLY A 421 36.48 18.66 -11.21
CA GLY A 421 35.10 18.55 -11.69
C GLY A 421 35.02 18.56 -13.22
N GLU A 422 35.74 19.47 -13.86
CA GLU A 422 35.84 19.55 -15.33
C GLU A 422 36.44 18.27 -15.93
N ARG A 423 37.49 17.70 -15.33
CA ARG A 423 38.09 16.44 -15.81
C ARG A 423 37.11 15.27 -15.74
N LEU A 424 36.39 15.13 -14.63
CA LEU A 424 35.39 14.08 -14.44
C LEU A 424 34.19 14.25 -15.38
N TYR A 425 33.76 15.50 -15.59
CA TYR A 425 32.71 15.82 -16.54
C TYR A 425 33.13 15.47 -17.98
N ARG A 426 34.35 15.84 -18.38
CA ARG A 426 34.90 15.51 -19.71
C ARG A 426 35.05 14.01 -19.93
N SER A 427 35.43 13.24 -18.91
CA SER A 427 35.65 11.80 -19.06
C SER A 427 34.36 10.98 -19.07
N ASN A 428 33.33 11.42 -18.33
CA ASN A 428 32.18 10.56 -18.03
C ASN A 428 30.84 11.10 -18.53
N CYS A 429 30.74 12.39 -18.83
CA CYS A 429 29.47 13.08 -19.08
C CYS A 429 29.43 13.78 -20.44
N ALA A 430 30.54 14.37 -20.87
CA ALA A 430 30.62 15.18 -22.08
C ALA A 430 30.32 14.42 -23.38
N GLY A 431 30.50 13.09 -23.40
CA GLY A 431 30.14 12.25 -24.55
C GLY A 431 28.64 12.28 -24.88
N CYS A 432 27.79 12.52 -23.87
CA CYS A 432 26.33 12.57 -24.03
C CYS A 432 25.78 14.00 -23.94
N HIS A 433 26.37 14.85 -23.09
CA HIS A 433 25.84 16.20 -22.78
C HIS A 433 26.58 17.35 -23.48
N GLY A 434 27.59 17.03 -24.30
CA GLY A 434 28.49 18.03 -24.88
C GLY A 434 29.52 18.52 -23.87
N ILE A 435 30.67 18.96 -24.39
CA ILE A 435 31.82 19.41 -23.58
C ILE A 435 31.51 20.64 -22.70
N ASP A 436 30.47 21.39 -23.05
CA ASP A 436 29.98 22.58 -22.37
C ASP A 436 28.59 22.39 -21.73
N GLY A 437 28.05 21.17 -21.74
CA GLY A 437 26.74 20.84 -21.16
C GLY A 437 25.55 21.31 -21.98
N LYS A 438 25.77 21.75 -23.23
CA LYS A 438 24.75 22.32 -24.12
C LYS A 438 24.36 21.39 -25.28
N ALA A 439 24.41 20.07 -25.09
CA ALA A 439 23.84 19.17 -26.09
C ALA A 439 22.38 19.56 -26.39
N GLU A 440 22.10 19.98 -27.62
CA GLU A 440 20.76 20.21 -28.14
C GLU A 440 20.29 18.95 -28.86
N LEU A 441 19.04 18.54 -28.60
CA LEU A 441 18.46 17.29 -29.08
C LEU A 441 18.27 17.22 -30.61
N ASP A 442 18.45 18.33 -31.32
CA ASP A 442 18.06 18.48 -32.73
C ASP A 442 19.23 18.88 -33.68
N ASP A 443 20.51 18.75 -33.28
CA ASP A 443 21.65 18.99 -34.20
C ASP A 443 21.91 17.76 -35.09
N PRO A 444 21.61 17.81 -36.40
CA PRO A 444 21.73 16.67 -37.30
C PRO A 444 23.18 16.25 -37.58
N ALA A 445 24.16 17.08 -37.23
CA ALA A 445 25.58 16.82 -37.47
C ALA A 445 26.25 16.00 -36.35
N ARG A 446 25.58 15.75 -35.22
CA ARG A 446 26.14 15.04 -34.07
C ARG A 446 25.22 13.91 -33.59
N LEU A 447 25.33 12.76 -34.25
CA LEU A 447 24.59 11.51 -34.00
C LEU A 447 24.79 10.85 -32.61
N SER A 448 25.36 11.54 -31.60
CA SER A 448 25.71 10.94 -30.30
C SER A 448 25.14 11.65 -29.05
N ALA A 449 24.35 12.71 -29.18
CA ALA A 449 23.78 13.41 -28.02
C ALA A 449 22.47 12.75 -27.53
N TRP A 450 22.56 11.84 -26.56
CA TRP A 450 21.42 11.11 -25.97
C TRP A 450 20.83 11.77 -24.72
N ALA A 451 21.23 13.00 -24.35
CA ALA A 451 20.92 13.56 -23.04
C ALA A 451 20.64 15.08 -23.06
N PRO A 452 19.76 15.60 -22.17
CA PRO A 452 19.31 16.98 -22.18
C PRO A 452 20.40 17.98 -21.75
N ASN A 453 20.18 19.25 -22.13
CA ASN A 453 21.01 20.38 -21.74
C ASN A 453 21.05 20.56 -20.21
N LEU A 454 22.25 20.60 -19.65
CA LEU A 454 22.49 20.68 -18.21
C LEU A 454 22.57 22.11 -17.67
N ASN A 455 22.55 23.11 -18.55
CA ASN A 455 22.68 24.54 -18.19
C ASN A 455 21.34 25.28 -18.05
N ASN A 456 20.21 24.56 -17.93
CA ASN A 456 18.94 25.21 -17.63
C ASN A 456 18.96 25.72 -16.18
N GLN A 457 18.92 27.05 -16.03
CA GLN A 457 19.08 27.77 -14.76
C GLN A 457 17.87 27.60 -13.83
N GLY A 458 17.77 26.44 -13.17
CA GLY A 458 16.71 26.13 -12.22
C GLY A 458 17.16 25.31 -11.02
N PHE A 459 18.36 25.55 -10.49
CA PHE A 459 18.83 24.98 -9.23
C PHE A 459 19.05 26.05 -8.16
#